data_AF-A0A7R9EBA0-F1
#
_entry.id   AF-A0A7R9EBA0-F1
#
_cell.length_a   1.000
_cell.length_b   1.000
_cell.length_c   1.000
_cell.angle_alpha   90.00
_cell.angle_beta   90.00
_cell.angle_gamma   90.00
#
_symmetry.space_group_name_H-M   'P 1'
#
loop_
_entity.id
_entity.type
_entity.pdbx_description
1 polymer ?
#
loop_
_entity_poly.entity_id
_entity_poly.type
_entity_poly.pdbx_seq_one_letter_code
_entity_poly.pdbx_strand_id
1 'polypeptide(L)'
;MVPYETNQQTEEAHWMRQRIRDSFAEISCFLMPHPGKKVTIEENYDGKVADMRPQFKDQLVRLVPLLLSPESLQSAVKVIQGHTVTAEQLCKLFQDYTNFFSNNNVPIVKPTSVVSITKQHR
;
A
#
# COMPACT_ATOMS: atom_id res chain seq x y z
N MET A 1 37.19 5.79 12.54
CA MET A 1 36.20 4.95 13.25
C MET A 1 34.99 5.84 13.49
N VAL A 2 33.97 5.75 12.65
CA VAL A 2 32.75 6.58 12.76
C VAL A 2 31.92 6.00 13.90
N PRO A 3 31.45 6.81 14.88
CA PRO A 3 30.66 6.28 15.98
C PRO A 3 29.34 5.71 15.44
N TYR A 4 28.98 4.52 15.91
CA TYR A 4 27.69 3.91 15.68
C TYR A 4 26.65 4.80 16.39
N GLU A 5 25.84 5.54 15.63
CA GLU A 5 24.79 6.38 16.23
C GLU A 5 23.82 5.49 17.00
N THR A 6 23.82 5.68 18.31
CA THR A 6 22.82 5.14 19.23
C THR A 6 21.43 5.53 18.75
N ASN A 7 20.60 4.52 18.52
CA ASN A 7 19.20 4.54 18.05
C ASN A 7 18.29 5.35 19.01
N GLN A 8 18.48 6.66 19.09
CA GLN A 8 17.57 7.57 19.77
C GLN A 8 16.41 7.88 18.81
N GLN A 9 15.36 7.08 18.91
CA GLN A 9 14.13 7.31 18.17
C GLN A 9 13.52 8.65 18.60
N THR A 10 13.29 9.55 17.65
CA THR A 10 12.64 10.83 17.89
C THR A 10 11.18 10.61 18.33
N GLU A 11 10.64 11.53 19.13
CA GLU A 11 9.22 11.52 19.53
C GLU A 11 8.29 11.43 18.31
N GLU A 12 8.66 12.10 17.22
CA GLU A 12 7.96 12.04 15.93
C GLU A 12 7.93 10.63 15.32
N ALA A 13 9.04 9.89 15.39
CA ALA A 13 9.11 8.52 14.88
C ALA A 13 8.22 7.57 15.69
N HIS A 14 8.14 7.76 17.01
CA HIS A 14 7.24 7.00 17.88
C HIS A 14 5.77 7.30 17.56
N TRP A 15 5.41 8.58 17.50
CA TRP A 15 4.08 9.05 17.11
C TRP A 15 3.65 8.47 15.76
N MET A 16 4.54 8.49 14.77
CA MET A 16 4.25 7.97 13.44
C MET A 16 4.00 6.46 13.43
N ARG A 17 4.81 5.68 14.17
CA ARG A 17 4.60 4.23 14.31
C ARG A 17 3.25 3.90 14.95
N GLN A 18 2.84 4.68 15.94
CA GLN A 18 1.53 4.49 16.57
C GLN A 18 0.41 4.77 15.57
N ARG A 19 0.49 5.88 14.84
CA ARG A 19 -0.51 6.22 13.81
C ARG A 19 -0.65 5.18 12.71
N ILE A 20 0.46 4.57 12.28
CA ILE A 20 0.39 3.48 11.30
C ILE A 20 -0.44 2.32 11.86
N ARG A 21 -0.19 1.90 13.10
CA ARG A 21 -0.96 0.82 13.74
C ARG A 21 -2.44 1.16 13.88
N ASP A 22 -2.77 2.41 14.18
CA ASP A 22 -4.17 2.83 14.35
C ASP A 22 -4.91 3.04 13.01
N SER A 23 -4.17 3.18 11.90
CA SER A 23 -4.75 3.48 10.58
C SER A 23 -5.11 2.24 9.76
N PHE A 24 -4.53 1.08 10.07
CA PHE A 24 -4.68 -0.15 9.28
C PHE A 24 -5.21 -1.30 10.14
N ALA A 25 -6.19 -2.04 9.63
CA ALA A 25 -6.73 -3.21 10.32
C ALA A 25 -5.72 -4.38 10.37
N GLU A 26 -4.89 -4.51 9.34
CA GLU A 26 -3.84 -5.52 9.25
C GLU A 26 -2.56 -4.89 8.69
N ILE A 27 -1.41 -5.26 9.26
CA ILE A 27 -0.08 -4.85 8.80
C ILE A 27 0.77 -6.11 8.67
N SER A 28 1.30 -6.35 7.48
CA SER A 28 2.21 -7.46 7.19
C SER A 28 3.41 -6.98 6.38
N CYS A 29 4.45 -7.81 6.30
CA CYS A 29 5.69 -7.51 5.59
C CYS A 29 6.21 -8.76 4.87
N PHE A 30 6.66 -8.60 3.64
CA PHE A 30 7.27 -9.66 2.84
C PHE A 30 8.61 -9.19 2.29
N LEU A 31 9.69 -9.94 2.55
CA LEU A 31 11.04 -9.59 2.10
C LEU A 31 11.33 -10.24 0.75
N MET A 32 11.42 -9.43 -0.30
CA MET A 32 11.79 -9.89 -1.64
C MET A 32 13.31 -9.86 -1.84
N PRO A 33 13.92 -10.93 -2.38
CA PRO A 33 15.31 -10.89 -2.81
C PRO A 33 15.46 -9.98 -4.04
N HIS A 34 16.67 -9.54 -4.34
CA HIS A 34 16.88 -8.70 -5.52
C HIS A 34 16.69 -9.51 -6.84
N PRO A 35 15.98 -9.01 -7.85
CA PRO A 35 15.54 -9.80 -9.02
C PRO A 35 16.68 -10.23 -9.95
N GLY A 36 17.77 -9.48 -9.99
CA GLY A 36 18.97 -9.77 -10.79
C GLY A 36 19.40 -8.56 -11.61
N LYS A 37 20.69 -8.45 -11.93
CA LYS A 37 21.23 -7.26 -12.63
C LYS A 37 20.58 -7.03 -13.99
N LYS A 38 20.31 -8.12 -14.72
CA LYS A 38 19.66 -8.07 -16.04
C LYS A 38 18.31 -7.33 -15.97
N VAL A 39 17.47 -7.76 -15.04
CA VAL A 39 16.15 -7.16 -14.76
C VAL A 39 16.24 -5.70 -14.30
N THR A 40 17.30 -5.30 -13.58
CA THR A 40 17.41 -3.96 -12.98
C THR A 40 18.18 -2.94 -13.81
N ILE A 41 19.01 -3.38 -14.76
CA ILE A 41 19.95 -2.50 -15.48
C ILE A 41 19.59 -2.39 -16.97
N GLU A 42 19.00 -3.42 -17.58
CA GLU A 42 18.65 -3.37 -19.00
C GLU A 42 17.42 -2.47 -19.22
N GLU A 43 17.62 -1.36 -19.96
CA GLU A 43 16.55 -0.39 -20.29
C GLU A 43 15.40 -1.02 -21.08
N ASN A 44 15.68 -2.08 -21.84
CA ASN A 44 14.73 -2.79 -22.70
C ASN A 44 14.38 -4.19 -22.18
N TYR A 45 14.40 -4.39 -20.86
CA TYR A 45 13.97 -5.65 -20.27
C TYR A 45 12.51 -5.96 -20.66
N ASP A 46 12.28 -7.12 -21.27
CA ASP A 46 11.00 -7.52 -21.89
C ASP A 46 10.10 -8.35 -20.95
N GLY A 47 10.46 -8.44 -19.66
CA GLY A 47 9.65 -9.16 -18.67
C GLY A 47 9.92 -10.67 -18.59
N LYS A 48 10.87 -11.21 -19.36
CA LYS A 48 11.16 -12.66 -19.37
C LYS A 48 11.52 -13.21 -17.98
N VAL A 49 10.68 -14.11 -17.47
CA VAL A 49 10.91 -14.81 -16.20
C VAL A 49 12.23 -15.61 -16.20
N ALA A 50 12.67 -16.10 -17.36
CA ALA A 50 13.93 -16.82 -17.48
C ALA A 50 15.14 -15.98 -17.02
N ASP A 51 15.08 -14.66 -17.18
CA ASP A 51 16.15 -13.72 -16.85
C ASP A 51 16.18 -13.31 -15.38
N MET A 52 15.18 -13.73 -14.60
CA MET A 52 15.11 -13.48 -13.16
C MET A 52 15.94 -14.50 -12.37
N ARG A 53 16.55 -14.06 -11.27
CA ARG A 53 17.26 -14.94 -10.35
C ARG A 53 16.32 -16.00 -9.75
N PRO A 54 16.78 -17.26 -9.59
CA PRO A 54 15.96 -18.34 -9.03
C PRO A 54 15.28 -17.98 -7.71
N GLN A 55 16.03 -17.45 -6.74
CA GLN A 55 15.50 -17.07 -5.43
C GLN A 55 14.36 -16.04 -5.51
N PHE A 56 14.41 -15.12 -6.49
CA PHE A 56 13.33 -14.15 -6.72
C PHE A 56 12.08 -14.82 -7.25
N LYS A 57 12.23 -15.75 -8.20
CA LYS A 57 11.12 -16.55 -8.72
C LYS A 57 10.48 -17.39 -7.62
N ASP A 58 11.29 -18.04 -6.79
CA ASP A 58 10.80 -18.87 -5.69
C ASP A 58 9.96 -18.05 -4.71
N GLN A 59 10.35 -16.80 -4.42
CA GLN A 59 9.56 -15.91 -3.57
C GLN A 59 8.34 -15.32 -4.29
N LEU A 60 8.40 -15.03 -5.59
CA LEU A 60 7.23 -14.60 -6.36
C LEU A 60 6.13 -15.66 -6.34
N VAL A 61 6.49 -16.94 -6.52
CA VAL A 61 5.54 -18.07 -6.48
C VAL A 61 4.86 -18.18 -5.12
N ARG A 62 5.47 -17.68 -4.04
CA ARG A 62 4.87 -17.63 -2.69
C ARG A 62 4.06 -16.35 -2.47
N LEU A 63 4.58 -15.21 -2.90
CA LEU A 63 3.97 -13.90 -2.69
C LEU A 63 2.65 -13.76 -3.45
N VAL A 64 2.60 -14.23 -4.70
CA VAL A 64 1.41 -14.06 -5.54
C VAL A 64 0.17 -14.75 -4.92
N PRO A 65 0.22 -16.03 -4.51
CA PRO A 65 -0.89 -16.66 -3.81
C PRO A 65 -1.20 -16.01 -2.46
N LEU A 66 -0.18 -15.54 -1.71
CA LEU A 66 -0.40 -14.86 -0.43
C LEU A 66 -1.27 -13.61 -0.59
N LEU A 67 -1.17 -12.90 -1.72
CA LEU A 67 -1.94 -11.69 -1.99
C LEU A 67 -3.26 -11.96 -2.74
N LEU A 68 -3.27 -12.93 -3.66
CA LEU A 68 -4.34 -13.11 -4.65
C LEU A 68 -5.09 -14.44 -4.54
N SER A 69 -4.84 -15.24 -3.51
CA SER A 69 -5.67 -16.42 -3.24
C SER A 69 -7.13 -16.01 -3.01
N PRO A 70 -8.12 -16.88 -3.32
CA PRO A 70 -9.52 -16.60 -3.02
C PRO A 70 -9.76 -16.17 -1.57
N GLU A 71 -9.05 -16.79 -0.63
CA GLU A 71 -9.11 -16.50 0.80
C GLU A 71 -8.55 -15.09 1.10
N SER A 72 -7.39 -14.73 0.53
CA SER A 72 -6.79 -13.40 0.68
C SER A 72 -7.66 -12.32 0.04
N LEU A 73 -8.28 -12.58 -1.10
CA LEU A 73 -9.17 -11.63 -1.76
C LEU A 73 -10.48 -11.45 -0.99
N GLN A 74 -10.97 -12.50 -0.34
CA GLN A 74 -12.17 -12.44 0.49
C GLN A 74 -11.96 -11.57 1.73
N SER A 75 -10.79 -11.65 2.38
CA SER A 75 -10.44 -10.78 3.51
C SER A 75 -10.09 -9.35 3.07
N ALA A 76 -9.62 -9.17 1.83
CA ALA A 76 -9.24 -7.88 1.26
C ALA A 76 -10.40 -7.11 0.57
N VAL A 77 -11.65 -7.58 0.69
CA VAL A 77 -12.82 -6.86 0.15
C VAL A 77 -12.85 -5.43 0.70
N LYS A 78 -13.07 -4.45 -0.19
CA LYS A 78 -13.05 -3.05 0.20
C LYS A 78 -14.20 -2.75 1.16
N VAL A 79 -13.84 -2.29 2.35
CA VAL A 79 -14.77 -1.82 3.38
C VAL A 79 -14.53 -0.33 3.62
N ILE A 80 -15.62 0.44 3.67
CA ILE A 80 -15.62 1.87 4.02
C ILE A 80 -16.67 2.07 5.11
N GLN A 81 -16.26 2.66 6.24
CA GLN A 81 -17.13 2.86 7.41
C GLN A 81 -17.84 1.57 7.87
N GLY A 82 -17.18 0.42 7.78
CA GLY A 82 -17.75 -0.88 8.16
C GLY A 82 -18.67 -1.53 7.12
N HIS A 83 -18.90 -0.89 5.97
CA HIS A 83 -19.71 -1.45 4.88
C HIS A 83 -18.87 -1.89 3.70
N THR A 84 -19.18 -3.08 3.16
CA THR A 84 -18.62 -3.56 1.90
C THR A 84 -19.03 -2.65 0.75
N VAL A 85 -18.08 -2.35 -0.13
CA VAL A 85 -18.25 -1.45 -1.27
C VAL A 85 -18.28 -2.23 -2.57
N THR A 86 -19.28 -1.97 -3.40
CA THR A 86 -19.40 -2.54 -4.76
C THR A 86 -18.46 -1.84 -5.76
N ALA A 87 -18.25 -2.45 -6.92
CA ALA A 87 -17.43 -1.85 -7.98
C ALA A 87 -17.98 -0.49 -8.45
N GLU A 88 -19.30 -0.36 -8.61
CA GLU A 88 -19.95 0.88 -9.01
C GLU A 88 -19.73 2.00 -7.98
N GLN A 89 -19.96 1.70 -6.70
CA GLN A 89 -19.71 2.62 -5.60
C GLN A 89 -18.24 3.02 -5.51
N LEU A 90 -17.32 2.08 -5.77
CA LEU A 90 -15.89 2.35 -5.82
C LEU A 90 -15.53 3.31 -6.96
N CYS A 91 -16.10 3.11 -8.16
CA CYS A 91 -15.92 4.04 -9.27
C CYS A 91 -16.43 5.45 -8.94
N LYS A 92 -17.59 5.54 -8.29
CA LYS A 92 -18.15 6.83 -7.87
C LYS A 92 -17.26 7.53 -6.83
N LEU A 93 -16.75 6.77 -5.87
CA LEU A 93 -15.78 7.25 -4.89
C LEU A 93 -14.53 7.83 -5.57
N PHE A 94 -13.98 7.16 -6.58
CA PHE A 94 -12.83 7.69 -7.32
C PHE A 94 -13.14 9.03 -7.97
N GLN A 95 -14.30 9.17 -8.63
CA GLN A 95 -14.72 10.43 -9.25
C GLN A 95 -14.82 11.56 -8.22
N ASP A 96 -15.44 11.29 -7.07
CA ASP A 96 -15.62 12.29 -6.02
C ASP A 96 -14.27 12.72 -5.41
N TYR A 97 -13.36 11.77 -5.18
CA TYR A 97 -12.01 12.06 -4.72
C TYR A 97 -11.23 12.88 -5.74
N THR A 98 -11.24 12.50 -7.02
CA THR A 98 -10.59 13.26 -8.09
C THR A 98 -11.13 14.69 -8.14
N ASN A 99 -12.45 14.87 -8.13
CA ASN A 99 -13.08 16.21 -8.15
C ASN A 99 -12.69 17.04 -6.90
N PHE A 100 -12.65 16.43 -5.72
CA PHE A 100 -12.23 17.09 -4.49
C PHE A 100 -10.78 17.61 -4.59
N PHE A 101 -9.85 16.76 -5.04
CA PHE A 101 -8.44 17.11 -5.16
C PHE A 101 -8.14 18.07 -6.33
N SER A 102 -8.86 17.96 -7.45
CA SER A 102 -8.68 18.84 -8.62
C SER A 102 -9.12 20.29 -8.37
N ASN A 103 -10.04 20.52 -7.45
CA ASN A 103 -10.57 21.85 -7.17
C ASN A 103 -9.68 22.70 -6.23
N ASN A 104 -8.40 22.34 -6.04
CA ASN A 104 -7.44 22.98 -5.10
C ASN A 104 -7.92 23.11 -3.64
N ASN A 105 -9.07 22.54 -3.31
CA ASN A 105 -9.55 22.36 -1.94
C ASN A 105 -8.91 21.10 -1.38
N VAL A 106 -7.58 21.04 -1.36
CA VAL A 106 -6.92 20.28 -0.31
C VAL A 106 -7.03 21.18 0.90
N PRO A 107 -8.01 20.99 1.82
CA PRO A 107 -7.80 21.56 3.12
C PRO A 107 -6.44 21.01 3.55
N ILE A 108 -5.50 21.92 3.84
CA ILE A 108 -4.37 21.63 4.70
C ILE A 108 -4.97 21.40 6.10
N VAL A 109 -5.89 20.45 6.21
CA VAL A 109 -6.34 19.91 7.46
C VAL A 109 -5.24 18.96 7.84
N LYS A 110 -4.52 19.34 8.91
CA LYS A 110 -3.97 18.40 9.89
C LYS A 110 -4.75 17.09 9.79
N PRO A 111 -4.08 15.93 9.64
CA PRO A 111 -4.62 14.70 9.07
C PRO A 111 -6.01 14.38 9.63
N THR A 112 -7.04 14.94 8.99
CA THR A 112 -8.42 14.83 9.44
C THR A 112 -9.05 13.88 8.45
N SER A 113 -9.04 12.62 8.89
CA SER A 113 -9.89 11.51 8.47
C SER A 113 -10.77 11.76 7.23
N VAL A 114 -10.50 10.99 6.17
CA VAL A 114 -11.28 10.79 4.92
C VAL A 114 -12.77 10.44 5.12
N VAL A 115 -13.20 10.27 6.38
CA VAL A 115 -14.58 10.00 6.83
C VAL A 115 -15.56 11.12 6.49
N SER A 116 -15.11 12.35 6.23
CA SER A 116 -16.01 13.47 5.87
C SER A 116 -16.57 13.35 4.45
N ILE A 117 -15.82 12.75 3.51
CA ILE A 117 -16.22 12.63 2.10
C ILE A 117 -17.30 11.55 1.93
N THR A 118 -17.26 10.52 2.77
CA THR A 118 -18.16 9.36 2.69
C THR A 118 -19.58 9.60 3.24
N LYS A 119 -19.88 10.80 3.77
CA LYS A 119 -21.22 11.15 4.29
C LYS A 119 -22.24 11.59 3.23
N GLN A 120 -21.81 11.86 2.00
CA GLN A 120 -22.67 12.48 0.98
C GLN A 120 -23.29 11.48 -0.01
N HIS A 121 -23.05 10.19 0.15
CA HIS A 121 -23.66 9.13 -0.68
C HIS A 121 -24.59 8.26 0.17
N ARG A 122 -25.82 8.73 0.30
CA ARG A 122 -27.00 7.98 0.74
C ARG A 122 -28.03 8.05 -0.37
#